data_AF-A0A292GN94-F1
#
_entry.id   AF-A0A292GN94-F1
#
_cell.length_a   1.000
_cell.length_b   1.000
_cell.length_c   1.000
_cell.angle_alpha   90.00
_cell.angle_beta   90.00
_cell.angle_gamma   90.00
#
_symmetry.space_group_name_H-M   'P 1'
#
loop_
_entity.id
_entity.type
_entity.pdbx_description
1 polymer ?
#
loop_
_entity_poly.entity_id
_entity_poly.type
_entity_poly.pdbx_seq_one_letter_code
_entity_poly.pdbx_strand_id
1 'polypeptide(L)'
;MLSPPDRKKWSEAEFAAIFADLDNITIAAPNGQMEGAAGSSFYTAPLTVTGTDKNGRPVRLEGEAVLRRVNDVDGATPALLRWHFQSLTLDWTH
;
A
#
# COMPACT_ATOMS: atom_id res chain seq x y z
N MET A 1 -5.43 6.89 4.39
CA MET A 1 -6.75 6.22 4.48
C MET A 1 -6.92 5.36 3.25
N LEU A 2 -7.18 4.07 3.43
CA LEU A 2 -7.38 3.09 2.36
C LEU A 2 -8.52 3.51 1.43
N SER A 3 -8.39 3.24 0.14
CA SER A 3 -9.41 3.63 -0.83
C SER A 3 -10.67 2.74 -0.69
N PRO A 4 -11.87 3.21 -1.10
CA PRO A 4 -13.10 2.42 -1.04
C PRO A 4 -13.03 1.01 -1.65
N PRO A 5 -12.31 0.74 -2.76
CA PRO A 5 -12.15 -0.62 -3.28
C PRO A 5 -11.18 -1.48 -2.46
N ASP A 6 -10.19 -0.90 -1.76
CA ASP A 6 -9.27 -1.64 -0.88
C ASP A 6 -9.99 -2.20 0.35
N ARG A 7 -11.04 -1.51 0.83
CA ARG A 7 -11.96 -2.01 1.88
C ARG A 7 -12.68 -3.31 1.50
N LYS A 8 -12.63 -3.70 0.23
CA LYS A 8 -13.41 -4.83 -0.30
C LYS A 8 -12.71 -6.19 -0.10
N LYS A 9 -11.47 -6.22 0.40
CA LYS A 9 -10.76 -7.45 0.74
C LYS A 9 -10.62 -7.67 2.24
N TRP A 10 -10.41 -6.60 3.02
CA TRP A 10 -10.34 -6.61 4.48
C TRP A 10 -10.95 -5.32 5.07
N SER A 11 -11.68 -5.43 6.17
CA SER A 11 -11.99 -4.30 7.05
C SER A 11 -10.72 -3.71 7.66
N GLU A 12 -10.77 -2.47 8.14
CA GLU A 12 -9.63 -1.82 8.81
C GLU A 12 -9.12 -2.64 10.00
N ALA A 13 -10.03 -3.26 10.76
CA ALA A 13 -9.71 -4.13 11.88
C ALA A 13 -9.01 -5.42 11.43
N GLU A 14 -9.49 -6.06 10.35
CA GLU A 14 -8.85 -7.26 9.79
C GLU A 14 -7.46 -6.94 9.24
N PHE A 15 -7.28 -5.77 8.62
CA PHE A 15 -5.97 -5.32 8.16
C PHE A 15 -5.01 -5.06 9.33
N ALA A 16 -5.48 -4.37 10.39
CA ALA A 16 -4.68 -4.12 11.57
C ALA A 16 -4.27 -5.42 12.29
N ALA A 17 -5.14 -6.42 12.31
CA ALA A 17 -4.87 -7.72 12.92
C ALA A 17 -3.71 -8.47 12.26
N ILE A 18 -3.42 -8.24 10.97
CA ILE A 18 -2.27 -8.86 10.27
C ILE A 18 -0.94 -8.48 10.94
N PHE A 19 -0.86 -7.26 11.49
CA PHE A 19 0.37 -6.72 12.06
C PHE A 19 0.36 -6.71 13.59
N ALA A 20 -0.76 -7.04 14.23
CA ALA A 20 -0.93 -6.94 15.68
C ALA A 20 0.03 -7.84 16.48
N ASP A 21 0.41 -8.97 15.91
CA ASP A 21 1.32 -9.96 16.53
C ASP A 21 2.78 -9.80 16.07
N LEU A 22 3.11 -8.70 15.36
CA LEU A 22 4.46 -8.44 14.87
C LEU A 22 5.17 -7.39 15.71
N ASP A 23 6.36 -7.75 16.20
CA ASP A 23 7.30 -6.85 16.84
C ASP A 23 8.36 -6.35 15.86
N ASN A 24 9.02 -5.24 16.19
CA ASN A 24 10.14 -4.67 15.43
C ASN A 24 9.85 -4.42 13.93
N ILE A 25 8.62 -3.98 13.63
CA ILE A 25 8.17 -3.78 12.26
C ILE A 25 9.04 -2.72 11.56
N THR A 26 9.63 -3.11 10.43
CA THR A 26 10.37 -2.23 9.53
C THR A 26 9.72 -2.28 8.14
N ILE A 27 9.57 -1.12 7.52
CA ILE A 27 8.95 -0.97 6.19
C ILE A 27 10.01 -0.42 5.23
N ALA A 28 10.22 -1.10 4.12
CA ALA A 28 11.06 -0.65 3.02
C ALA A 28 10.20 -0.46 1.77
N ALA A 29 10.22 0.76 1.23
CA ALA A 29 9.57 1.11 -0.03
C ALA A 29 10.64 1.67 -0.98
N PRO A 30 11.38 0.80 -1.70
CA PRO A 30 12.35 1.25 -2.71
C PRO A 30 11.68 2.07 -3.83
N ASN A 31 12.51 2.70 -4.65
CA ASN A 31 12.04 3.51 -5.77
C ASN A 31 11.11 2.68 -6.69
N GLY A 32 9.98 3.28 -7.01
CA GLY A 32 8.98 2.73 -7.93
C GLY A 32 9.12 3.28 -9.34
N GLN A 33 8.27 2.76 -10.22
CA GLN A 33 8.08 3.27 -11.58
C GLN A 33 6.86 4.19 -11.61
N MET A 34 6.98 5.30 -12.33
CA MET A 34 5.89 6.23 -12.54
C MET A 34 5.40 6.15 -13.98
N GLU A 35 4.12 5.86 -14.17
CA GLU A 35 3.46 5.86 -15.46
C GLU A 35 2.48 7.03 -15.54
N GLY A 36 2.75 7.99 -16.41
CA GLY A 36 1.88 9.13 -16.67
C GLY A 36 0.97 8.88 -17.86
N ALA A 37 -0.34 8.90 -17.66
CA ALA A 37 -1.34 8.91 -18.73
C ALA A 37 -2.07 10.26 -18.78
N ALA A 38 -2.72 10.56 -19.91
CA ALA A 38 -3.63 11.70 -20.01
C ALA A 38 -4.78 11.53 -18.99
N GLY A 39 -4.79 12.36 -17.96
CA GLY A 39 -5.81 12.39 -16.89
C GLY A 39 -5.39 11.74 -15.56
N SER A 40 -4.43 10.82 -15.51
CA SER A 40 -3.96 10.25 -14.22
C SER A 40 -2.51 9.76 -14.31
N SER A 41 -1.79 9.90 -13.20
CA SER A 41 -0.48 9.28 -13.02
C SER A 41 -0.59 8.14 -12.01
N PHE A 42 0.11 7.05 -12.31
CA PHE A 42 0.25 5.88 -11.46
C PHE A 42 1.70 5.80 -11.01
N TYR A 43 1.92 5.44 -9.76
CA TYR A 43 3.25 5.18 -9.21
C TYR A 43 3.23 3.82 -8.53
N THR A 44 4.02 2.90 -9.07
CA THR A 44 4.07 1.51 -8.64
C THR A 44 5.40 1.25 -7.97
N ALA A 45 5.39 0.91 -6.68
CA ALA A 45 6.60 0.63 -5.91
C ALA A 45 6.53 -0.74 -5.25
N PRO A 46 7.64 -1.51 -5.23
CA PRO A 46 7.72 -2.68 -4.37
C PRO A 46 7.64 -2.26 -2.91
N LEU A 47 7.03 -3.10 -2.08
CA LEU A 47 6.95 -2.91 -0.64
C LEU A 47 7.47 -4.16 0.05
N THR A 48 8.32 -3.98 1.05
CA THR A 48 8.75 -5.05 1.95
C THR A 48 8.45 -4.63 3.38
N VAL A 49 7.75 -5.48 4.12
CA VAL A 49 7.56 -5.32 5.56
C VAL A 49 8.24 -6.48 6.26
N THR A 50 9.14 -6.18 7.18
CA THR A 50 9.82 -7.20 8.01
C THR A 50 9.44 -7.00 9.47
N GLY A 51 9.42 -8.07 10.24
CA GLY A 51 9.21 -8.02 11.68
C GLY A 51 9.60 -9.33 12.34
N THR A 52 9.25 -9.46 13.60
CA THR A 52 9.37 -10.71 14.37
C THR A 52 8.00 -11.13 14.87
N ASP A 53 7.62 -12.40 14.67
CA ASP A 53 6.38 -12.94 15.24
C ASP A 53 6.48 -13.04 16.78
N LYS A 54 5.35 -13.34 17.43
CA LYS A 54 5.28 -13.58 18.88
C LYS A 54 6.22 -14.68 19.44
N ASN A 55 6.76 -15.54 18.57
CA ASN A 55 7.72 -16.59 18.93
C ASN A 55 9.17 -16.16 18.64
N GLY A 56 9.40 -14.91 18.24
CA GLY A 56 10.70 -14.35 17.86
C GLY A 56 11.18 -14.76 16.47
N ARG A 57 10.32 -15.36 15.63
CA ARG A 57 10.69 -15.76 14.27
C ARG A 57 10.65 -14.56 13.33
N PRO A 58 11.66 -14.35 12.49
CA PRO A 58 11.61 -13.29 11.49
C PRO A 58 10.49 -13.58 10.49
N VAL A 59 9.70 -12.55 10.19
CA VAL A 59 8.68 -12.58 9.14
C VAL A 59 9.03 -11.57 8.06
N ARG A 60 8.68 -11.91 6.81
CA ARG A 60 8.81 -11.02 5.68
C ARG A 60 7.53 -11.05 4.85
N LEU A 61 7.01 -9.86 4.59
CA LEU A 61 5.89 -9.61 3.71
C LEU A 61 6.42 -8.84 2.52
N GLU A 62 6.09 -9.29 1.32
CA GLU A 62 6.47 -8.62 0.10
C GLU A 62 5.24 -8.35 -0.74
N GLY A 63 5.26 -7.27 -1.50
CA GLY A 63 4.22 -7.00 -2.47
C GLY A 63 4.42 -5.67 -3.15
N GLU A 64 3.33 -5.10 -3.65
CA GLU A 64 3.36 -3.94 -4.51
C GLU A 64 2.32 -2.90 -4.07
N ALA A 65 2.76 -1.65 -3.99
CA ALA A 65 1.91 -0.51 -3.77
C ALA A 65 1.71 0.24 -5.08
N VAL A 66 0.46 0.38 -5.51
CA VAL A 66 0.09 1.24 -6.64
C VAL A 66 -0.57 2.49 -6.07
N LEU A 67 0.06 3.63 -6.27
CA LEU A 67 -0.48 4.95 -5.98
C LEU A 67 -1.06 5.55 -7.24
N ARG A 68 -2.13 6.31 -7.11
CA ARG A 68 -2.74 7.07 -8.19
C ARG A 68 -2.90 8.53 -7.79
N ARG A 69 -2.70 9.44 -8.74
CA ARG A 69 -3.20 10.81 -8.67
C ARG A 69 -3.90 11.16 -9.98
N VAL A 70 -4.92 11.99 -9.90
CA VAL A 70 -5.49 12.65 -11.08
C VAL A 70 -4.59 13.83 -11.45
N ASN A 71 -4.30 14.00 -12.74
CA ASN A 71 -3.57 15.17 -13.23
C ASN A 71 -4.59 16.29 -13.45
N ASP A 72 -4.25 17.53 -13.07
CA ASP A 72 -5.13 18.72 -13.05
C ASP A 72 -6.13 18.80 -14.22
N VAL A 73 -7.29 18.18 -14.04
CA VAL A 73 -8.43 18.21 -14.97
C VAL A 73 -9.59 18.93 -14.30
N ASP A 74 -10.32 19.73 -15.07
CA ASP A 74 -11.51 20.43 -14.59
C ASP A 74 -12.53 19.44 -14.02
N GLY A 75 -12.96 19.70 -12.77
CA GLY A 75 -13.89 18.85 -12.03
C GLY A 75 -13.25 17.83 -11.07
N ALA A 76 -11.92 17.75 -11.00
CA ALA A 76 -11.26 16.93 -9.98
C ALA A 76 -11.47 17.50 -8.57
N THR A 77 -11.93 16.66 -7.63
CA THR A 77 -11.98 17.05 -6.22
C THR A 77 -10.57 17.16 -5.64
N PRO A 78 -10.32 18.00 -4.61
CA PRO A 78 -9.00 18.15 -4.01
C PRO A 78 -8.38 16.85 -3.47
N ALA A 79 -9.21 15.85 -3.15
CA ALA A 79 -8.76 14.53 -2.75
C ALA A 79 -8.14 13.71 -3.90
N LEU A 80 -8.62 13.92 -5.13
CA LEU A 80 -8.15 13.22 -6.33
C LEU A 80 -6.81 13.77 -6.85
N LEU A 81 -6.49 15.03 -6.55
CA LEU A 81 -5.22 15.67 -6.92
C LEU A 81 -4.04 15.19 -6.04
N ARG A 82 -4.32 14.51 -4.92
CA ARG A 82 -3.29 13.92 -4.07
C ARG A 82 -3.06 12.45 -4.43
N TRP A 83 -1.81 12.01 -4.26
CA TRP A 83 -1.48 10.60 -4.30
C TRP A 83 -2.31 9.84 -3.25
N HIS A 84 -2.95 8.77 -3.70
CA HIS A 84 -3.67 7.83 -2.84
C HIS A 84 -3.32 6.40 -3.25
N PHE A 85 -3.36 5.48 -2.29
CA PHE A 85 -3.28 4.05 -2.61
C PHE A 85 -4.49 3.67 -3.45
N GLN A 86 -4.22 3.13 -4.63
CA GLN A 86 -5.21 2.51 -5.49
C GLN A 86 -5.28 1.00 -5.23
N SER A 87 -4.13 0.38 -4.96
CA SER A 87 -4.06 -1.00 -4.52
C SER A 87 -2.80 -1.23 -3.71
N LEU A 88 -2.88 -2.18 -2.78
CA LEU A 88 -1.75 -2.71 -2.03
C LEU A 88 -1.86 -4.24 -2.02
N THR A 89 -0.83 -4.91 -2.47
CA THR A 89 -0.67 -6.36 -2.29
C THR A 89 0.42 -6.61 -1.26
N LEU A 90 0.20 -7.62 -0.42
CA LEU A 90 1.16 -8.12 0.55
C LEU A 90 0.97 -9.62 0.67
N ASP A 91 2.02 -10.36 0.36
CA ASP A 91 2.07 -11.81 0.43
C ASP A 91 3.06 -12.23 1.52
N TRP A 92 2.64 -13.20 2.34
CA TRP A 92 3.47 -13.78 3.39
C TRP A 92 4.48 -14.74 2.77
N THR A 93 5.76 -14.40 2.87
CA THR A 93 6.85 -15.32 2.53
C THR A 93 7.34 -15.97 3.82
N HIS A 94 7.06 -17.27 3.98
CA HIS A 94 7.56 -18.10 5.09
C HIS A 94 8.91 -18.73 4.74
#